data_AF-A0A535M9V2-F1
#
_entry.id   AF-A0A535M9V2-F1
#
_cell.length_a   1.000
_cell.length_b   1.000
_cell.length_c   1.000
_cell.angle_alpha   90.00
_cell.angle_beta   90.00
_cell.angle_gamma   90.00
#
_symmetry.space_group_name_H-M   'P 1'
#
loop_
_entity.id
_entity.type
_entity.pdbx_description
1 polymer ?
#
loop_
_entity_poly.entity_id
_entity_poly.type
_entity_poly.pdbx_seq_one_letter_code
_entity_poly.pdbx_strand_id
1 'polypeptide(L)'
;MAVAGALTLWVGSSAVANEDPAETLLQRAEAVAATASDTVSTCAEAQITKLEATAKPANVDADAWEQAVETANETVLSKAEAAQAAIQAKLDTFAEAVEAADEDDATLPTEADLTQLQTDVTAIATAACHDINSVAIVTPTTTPTDTENDNEKSDTGDSETSDKSSD
;
A
#
# COMPACT_ATOMS: atom_id res chain seq x y z
N MET A 1 25.50 -10.90 -7.84
CA MET A 1 25.38 -12.28 -8.36
C MET A 1 25.07 -12.19 -9.85
N ALA A 2 25.73 -12.99 -10.68
CA ALA A 2 25.51 -13.02 -12.13
C ALA A 2 24.76 -14.31 -12.51
N VAL A 3 23.65 -14.16 -13.23
CA VAL A 3 22.98 -15.17 -14.06
C VAL A 3 22.43 -14.36 -15.24
N ALA A 4 23.07 -14.39 -16.42
CA ALA A 4 22.71 -15.24 -17.58
C ALA A 4 21.22 -15.17 -17.93
N GLY A 5 20.77 -14.98 -19.16
CA GLY A 5 21.39 -14.75 -20.45
C GLY A 5 20.25 -14.40 -21.41
N ALA A 6 20.52 -13.51 -22.37
CA ALA A 6 19.56 -13.15 -23.40
C ALA A 6 19.27 -14.36 -24.29
N LEU A 7 18.07 -14.93 -24.17
CA LEU A 7 17.49 -15.80 -25.20
C LEU A 7 16.61 -14.93 -26.09
N THR A 8 17.23 -14.35 -27.12
CA THR A 8 16.52 -13.72 -28.24
C THR A 8 15.86 -14.84 -29.06
N LEU A 9 14.61 -15.17 -28.75
CA LEU A 9 13.78 -16.02 -29.60
C LEU A 9 13.34 -15.21 -30.82
N TRP A 10 14.05 -15.43 -31.92
CA TRP A 10 13.58 -15.13 -33.28
C TRP A 10 12.34 -15.99 -33.55
N VAL A 11 11.15 -15.41 -33.36
CA VAL A 11 9.91 -16.02 -33.84
C VAL A 11 9.78 -15.67 -35.32
N GLY A 12 9.99 -16.68 -36.14
CA GLY A 12 9.89 -16.60 -37.59
C GLY A 12 8.46 -16.34 -38.06
N SER A 13 8.39 -15.70 -39.23
CA SER A 13 7.20 -15.46 -40.03
C SER A 13 6.36 -16.73 -40.17
N SER A 14 5.31 -16.79 -39.37
CA SER A 14 4.13 -17.64 -39.55
C SER A 14 2.97 -16.66 -39.64
N ALA A 15 2.06 -16.87 -40.58
CA ALA A 15 0.85 -16.07 -40.75
C ALA A 15 0.29 -15.65 -39.39
N VAL A 16 0.08 -14.34 -39.18
CA VAL A 16 -0.71 -13.85 -38.05
C VAL A 16 -2.04 -14.57 -38.18
N ALA A 17 -2.25 -15.62 -37.36
CA ALA A 17 -3.59 -16.07 -37.07
C ALA A 17 -4.33 -14.81 -36.65
N ASN A 18 -5.55 -14.59 -37.13
CA ASN A 18 -6.42 -13.53 -36.61
C ASN A 18 -6.44 -13.70 -35.08
N GLU A 19 -5.59 -12.94 -34.38
CA GLU A 19 -5.75 -12.74 -32.95
C GLU A 19 -7.10 -12.06 -32.82
N ASP A 20 -7.92 -12.59 -31.92
CA ASP A 20 -9.19 -11.98 -31.62
C ASP A 20 -8.93 -10.51 -31.24
N PRO A 21 -9.51 -9.54 -31.98
CA PRO A 21 -9.28 -8.13 -31.69
C PRO A 21 -9.74 -7.76 -30.28
N ALA A 22 -10.72 -8.46 -29.70
CA ALA A 22 -11.15 -8.28 -28.31
C ALA A 22 -10.05 -8.72 -27.34
N GLU A 23 -9.51 -9.95 -27.50
CA GLU A 23 -8.40 -10.45 -26.67
C GLU A 23 -7.16 -9.56 -26.75
N THR A 24 -6.82 -9.09 -27.95
CA THR A 24 -5.66 -8.19 -28.15
C THR A 24 -5.85 -6.87 -27.40
N LEU A 25 -7.08 -6.33 -27.41
CA LEU A 25 -7.40 -5.08 -26.73
C LEU A 25 -7.37 -5.25 -25.20
N LEU A 26 -7.88 -6.38 -24.68
CA LEU A 26 -7.84 -6.74 -23.27
C LEU A 26 -6.40 -6.87 -22.76
N GLN A 27 -5.54 -7.61 -23.46
CA GLN A 27 -4.13 -7.77 -23.06
C GLN A 27 -3.40 -6.42 -22.95
N ARG A 28 -3.71 -5.47 -23.85
CA ARG A 28 -3.14 -4.13 -23.80
C ARG A 28 -3.70 -3.32 -22.62
N ALA A 29 -4.99 -3.44 -22.33
CA ALA A 29 -5.61 -2.81 -21.17
C ALA A 29 -5.03 -3.35 -19.85
N GLU A 30 -4.83 -4.66 -19.75
CA GLU A 30 -4.18 -5.31 -18.60
C GLU A 30 -2.75 -4.81 -18.39
N ALA A 31 -1.96 -4.71 -19.46
CA ALA A 31 -0.60 -4.18 -19.38
C ALA A 31 -0.56 -2.71 -18.90
N VAL A 32 -1.53 -1.90 -19.33
CA VAL A 32 -1.71 -0.51 -18.88
C VAL A 32 -2.04 -0.44 -17.40
N ALA A 33 -3.00 -1.24 -16.93
CA ALA A 33 -3.38 -1.32 -15.52
C ALA A 33 -2.22 -1.85 -14.64
N ALA A 34 -1.52 -2.89 -15.08
CA ALA A 34 -0.36 -3.45 -14.40
C ALA A 34 0.75 -2.41 -14.21
N THR A 35 1.06 -1.63 -15.25
CA THR A 35 2.06 -0.55 -15.16
C THR A 35 1.69 0.51 -14.12
N ALA A 36 0.40 0.88 -14.04
CA ALA A 36 -0.09 1.82 -13.04
C ALA A 36 -0.01 1.23 -11.62
N SER A 37 -0.39 -0.03 -11.45
CA SER A 37 -0.29 -0.75 -10.17
C SER A 37 1.15 -0.89 -9.69
N ASP A 38 2.09 -1.22 -10.58
CA ASP A 38 3.52 -1.31 -10.28
C ASP A 38 4.10 0.04 -9.81
N THR A 39 3.62 1.14 -10.40
CA THR A 39 3.99 2.49 -9.97
C THR A 39 3.56 2.75 -8.52
N VAL A 40 2.32 2.37 -8.17
CA VAL A 40 1.81 2.49 -6.79
C VAL A 40 2.63 1.65 -5.82
N SER A 41 2.90 0.39 -6.16
CA SER A 41 3.70 -0.53 -5.33
C SER A 41 5.10 0.02 -5.08
N THR A 42 5.76 0.52 -6.13
CA THR A 42 7.09 1.12 -6.03
C THR A 42 7.11 2.34 -5.10
N CYS A 43 6.08 3.21 -5.19
CA CYS A 43 5.94 4.36 -4.28
C CYS A 43 5.75 3.92 -2.82
N ALA A 44 4.92 2.88 -2.59
CA ALA A 44 4.68 2.32 -1.26
C ALA A 44 5.96 1.75 -0.64
N GLU A 45 6.68 0.90 -1.38
CA GLU A 45 7.94 0.30 -0.93
C GLU A 45 9.01 1.35 -0.60
N ALA A 46 9.14 2.36 -1.45
CA ALA A 46 10.10 3.45 -1.23
C ALA A 46 9.77 4.26 0.03
N GLN A 47 8.48 4.55 0.26
CA GLN A 47 8.05 5.30 1.42
C GLN A 47 8.18 4.47 2.71
N ILE A 48 7.82 3.19 2.71
CA ILE A 48 8.01 2.28 3.85
C ILE A 48 9.50 2.24 4.23
N THR A 49 10.37 2.00 3.25
CA THR A 49 11.83 2.00 3.48
C THR A 49 12.32 3.30 4.12
N LYS A 50 11.77 4.45 3.69
CA LYS A 50 12.10 5.76 4.26
C LYS A 50 11.59 5.93 5.69
N LEU A 51 10.38 5.47 6.00
CA LEU A 51 9.80 5.52 7.35
C LEU A 51 10.61 4.64 8.31
N GLU A 52 10.94 3.42 7.92
CA GLU A 52 11.77 2.48 8.70
C GLU A 52 13.19 3.00 8.94
N ALA A 53 13.76 3.73 7.98
CA ALA A 53 15.06 4.37 8.14
C ALA A 53 15.04 5.63 9.05
N THR A 54 13.86 6.09 9.47
CA THR A 54 13.75 7.30 10.30
C THR A 54 14.23 7.03 11.72
N ALA A 55 15.23 7.78 12.16
CA ALA A 55 15.81 7.61 13.50
C ALA A 55 14.81 7.99 14.59
N LYS A 56 14.72 7.13 15.62
CA LYS A 56 13.94 7.41 16.82
C LYS A 56 14.45 8.69 17.52
N PRO A 57 13.56 9.64 17.88
CA PRO A 57 13.93 10.77 18.72
C PRO A 57 14.40 10.33 20.11
N ALA A 58 15.42 11.00 20.67
CA ALA A 58 16.06 10.59 21.92
C ALA A 58 15.12 10.49 23.14
N ASN A 59 14.07 11.32 23.18
CA ASN A 59 13.13 11.40 24.31
C ASN A 59 11.87 10.54 24.14
N VAL A 60 11.79 9.74 23.07
CA VAL A 60 10.63 8.88 22.79
C VAL A 60 10.95 7.45 23.21
N ASP A 61 9.99 6.80 23.86
CA ASP A 61 10.06 5.38 24.22
C ASP A 61 10.28 4.50 22.98
N ALA A 62 11.04 3.40 23.13
CA ALA A 62 11.39 2.55 22.00
C ALA A 62 10.17 1.84 21.39
N ASP A 63 9.33 1.25 22.24
CA ASP A 63 8.18 0.47 21.82
C ASP A 63 7.10 1.39 21.23
N ALA A 64 6.89 2.56 21.84
CA ALA A 64 5.97 3.57 21.31
C ALA A 64 6.40 4.10 19.93
N TRP A 65 7.72 4.20 19.67
CA TRP A 65 8.23 4.59 18.36
C TRP A 65 8.04 3.50 17.31
N GLU A 66 8.36 2.25 17.65
CA GLU A 66 8.17 1.11 16.74
C GLU A 66 6.70 0.98 16.31
N GLN A 67 5.77 1.10 17.24
CA GLN A 67 4.34 1.09 16.93
C GLN A 67 3.91 2.27 16.04
N ALA A 68 4.53 3.45 16.20
CA ALA A 68 4.24 4.61 15.35
C ALA A 68 4.77 4.42 13.92
N VAL A 69 5.93 3.76 13.75
CA VAL A 69 6.45 3.35 12.44
C VAL A 69 5.54 2.32 11.80
N GLU A 70 5.13 1.29 12.55
CA GLU A 70 4.21 0.25 12.08
C GLU A 70 2.88 0.86 11.60
N THR A 71 2.27 1.74 12.40
CA THR A 71 1.03 2.45 12.04
C THR A 71 1.20 3.28 10.75
N ALA A 72 2.35 3.94 10.58
CA ALA A 72 2.64 4.70 9.37
C ALA A 72 2.79 3.77 8.14
N ASN A 73 3.45 2.63 8.30
CA ASN A 73 3.59 1.62 7.25
C ASN A 73 2.23 1.01 6.85
N GLU A 74 1.38 0.65 7.83
CA GLU A 74 0.01 0.18 7.58
C GLU A 74 -0.81 1.22 6.80
N THR A 75 -0.64 2.51 7.14
CA THR A 75 -1.30 3.60 6.41
C THR A 75 -0.83 3.70 4.96
N VAL A 76 0.48 3.50 4.71
CA VAL A 76 1.02 3.44 3.34
C VAL A 76 0.43 2.27 2.57
N LEU A 77 0.41 1.07 3.16
CA LEU A 77 -0.14 -0.14 2.53
C LEU A 77 -1.63 0.01 2.21
N SER A 78 -2.43 0.49 3.16
CA SER A 78 -3.86 0.72 2.96
C SER A 78 -4.15 1.69 1.81
N LYS A 79 -3.34 2.76 1.66
CA LYS A 79 -3.45 3.70 0.53
C LYS A 79 -3.08 3.03 -0.80
N ALA A 80 -2.03 2.21 -0.81
CA ALA A 80 -1.61 1.48 -2.00
C ALA A 80 -2.69 0.48 -2.46
N GLU A 81 -3.24 -0.31 -1.53
CA GLU A 81 -4.31 -1.27 -1.80
C GLU A 81 -5.58 -0.59 -2.34
N ALA A 82 -5.99 0.53 -1.75
CA ALA A 82 -7.13 1.31 -2.24
C ALA A 82 -6.93 1.80 -3.67
N ALA A 83 -5.71 2.23 -4.02
CA ALA A 83 -5.38 2.67 -5.38
C ALA A 83 -5.33 1.49 -6.36
N GLN A 84 -4.76 0.36 -5.98
CA GLN A 84 -4.76 -0.87 -6.80
C GLN A 84 -6.19 -1.35 -7.07
N ALA A 85 -7.07 -1.33 -6.07
CA ALA A 85 -8.49 -1.66 -6.25
C ALA A 85 -9.20 -0.69 -7.22
N ALA A 86 -8.88 0.60 -7.16
CA ALA A 86 -9.43 1.59 -8.10
C ALA A 86 -8.91 1.41 -9.53
N ILE A 87 -7.63 1.04 -9.70
CA ILE A 87 -7.05 0.69 -11.01
C ILE A 87 -7.73 -0.57 -11.56
N GLN A 88 -7.89 -1.61 -10.74
CA GLN A 88 -8.56 -2.85 -11.15
C GLN A 88 -10.01 -2.58 -11.57
N ALA A 89 -10.76 -1.78 -10.80
CA ALA A 89 -12.14 -1.44 -11.17
C ALA A 89 -12.24 -0.72 -12.53
N LYS A 90 -11.24 0.08 -12.90
CA LYS A 90 -11.15 0.71 -14.23
C LYS A 90 -10.88 -0.30 -15.33
N LEU A 91 -10.00 -1.26 -15.08
CA LEU A 91 -9.74 -2.37 -15.99
C LEU A 91 -10.99 -3.25 -16.16
N ASP A 92 -11.66 -3.63 -15.08
CA ASP A 92 -12.86 -4.46 -15.11
C ASP A 92 -13.98 -3.79 -15.93
N THR A 93 -14.21 -2.49 -15.72
CA THR A 93 -15.19 -1.72 -16.50
C THR A 93 -14.86 -1.72 -18.00
N PHE A 94 -13.56 -1.60 -18.34
CA PHE A 94 -13.13 -1.65 -19.74
C PHE A 94 -13.30 -3.05 -20.31
N ALA A 95 -12.94 -4.09 -19.55
CA ALA A 95 -13.07 -5.47 -19.96
C ALA A 95 -14.53 -5.87 -20.20
N GLU A 96 -15.44 -5.51 -19.29
CA GLU A 96 -16.89 -5.70 -19.47
C GLU A 96 -17.40 -5.02 -20.75
N ALA A 97 -16.88 -3.83 -21.09
CA ALA A 97 -17.27 -3.15 -22.32
C ALA A 97 -16.73 -3.83 -23.60
N VAL A 98 -15.55 -4.45 -23.53
CA VAL A 98 -14.99 -5.27 -24.62
C VAL A 98 -15.78 -6.56 -24.79
N GLU A 99 -15.99 -7.30 -23.70
CA GLU A 99 -16.73 -8.56 -23.70
C GLU A 99 -18.17 -8.37 -24.20
N ALA A 100 -18.88 -7.35 -23.70
CA ALA A 100 -20.24 -7.07 -24.17
C ALA A 100 -20.28 -6.70 -25.67
N ALA A 101 -19.28 -5.95 -26.15
CA ALA A 101 -19.22 -5.58 -27.56
C ALA A 101 -18.91 -6.78 -28.47
N ASP A 102 -18.08 -7.72 -27.99
CA ASP A 102 -17.77 -8.95 -28.70
C ASP A 102 -18.98 -9.91 -28.73
N GLU A 103 -19.64 -10.10 -27.58
CA GLU A 103 -20.83 -10.96 -27.44
C GLU A 103 -22.02 -10.49 -28.31
N ASP A 104 -22.20 -9.18 -28.47
CA ASP A 104 -23.31 -8.58 -29.23
C ASP A 104 -22.98 -8.34 -30.73
N ASP A 105 -21.82 -8.79 -31.23
CA ASP A 105 -21.31 -8.45 -32.58
C ASP A 105 -21.30 -6.91 -32.82
N ALA A 106 -21.08 -6.14 -31.75
CA ALA A 106 -21.08 -4.69 -31.78
C ALA A 106 -19.67 -4.13 -32.11
N THR A 107 -19.57 -2.80 -32.16
CA THR A 107 -18.26 -2.17 -32.36
C THR A 107 -17.47 -2.22 -31.07
N LEU A 108 -16.32 -2.91 -31.10
CA LEU A 108 -15.38 -2.96 -29.98
C LEU A 108 -14.93 -1.55 -29.54
N PRO A 109 -14.56 -1.37 -28.26
CA PRO A 109 -13.91 -0.15 -27.79
C PRO A 109 -12.69 0.20 -28.66
N THR A 110 -12.45 1.50 -28.82
CA THR A 110 -11.44 2.03 -29.73
C THR A 110 -10.09 2.25 -29.03
N GLU A 111 -9.06 2.55 -29.81
CA GLU A 111 -7.78 3.02 -29.26
C GLU A 111 -7.92 4.30 -28.42
N ALA A 112 -8.93 5.14 -28.70
CA ALA A 112 -9.21 6.32 -27.89
C ALA A 112 -9.72 5.93 -26.50
N ASP A 113 -10.52 4.86 -26.40
CA ASP A 113 -11.00 4.33 -25.12
C ASP A 113 -9.86 3.70 -24.31
N LEU A 114 -8.95 2.97 -24.97
CA LEU A 114 -7.72 2.46 -24.32
C LEU A 114 -6.82 3.61 -23.82
N THR A 115 -6.70 4.69 -24.61
CA THR A 115 -5.95 5.89 -24.20
C THR A 115 -6.60 6.59 -23.01
N GLN A 116 -7.93 6.59 -22.94
CA GLN A 116 -8.67 7.12 -21.80
C GLN A 116 -8.44 6.25 -20.56
N LEU A 117 -8.50 4.92 -20.68
CA LEU A 117 -8.14 4.00 -19.60
C LEU A 117 -6.73 4.30 -19.08
N GLN A 118 -5.74 4.41 -19.98
CA GLN A 118 -4.36 4.75 -19.62
C GLN A 118 -4.27 6.07 -18.84
N THR A 119 -5.00 7.09 -19.28
CA THR A 119 -5.04 8.39 -18.61
C THR A 119 -5.63 8.27 -17.21
N ASP A 120 -6.75 7.58 -17.07
CA ASP A 120 -7.45 7.37 -15.82
C ASP A 120 -6.59 6.61 -14.79
N VAL A 121 -6.02 5.46 -15.18
CA VAL A 121 -5.20 4.65 -14.25
C VAL A 121 -3.89 5.35 -13.88
N THR A 122 -3.31 6.12 -14.80
CA THR A 122 -2.11 6.94 -14.51
C THR A 122 -2.43 8.05 -13.52
N ALA A 123 -3.59 8.70 -13.65
CA ALA A 123 -4.03 9.73 -12.71
C ALA A 123 -4.24 9.15 -11.31
N ILE A 124 -4.86 7.96 -11.21
CA ILE A 124 -5.02 7.23 -9.95
C ILE A 124 -3.65 6.93 -9.32
N ALA A 125 -2.73 6.33 -10.09
CA ALA A 125 -1.39 6.00 -9.59
C ALA A 125 -0.63 7.24 -9.13
N THR A 126 -0.71 8.35 -9.87
CA THR A 126 -0.06 9.61 -9.51
C THR A 126 -0.61 10.20 -8.22
N ALA A 127 -1.94 10.25 -8.07
CA ALA A 127 -2.57 10.73 -6.85
C ALA A 127 -2.24 9.84 -5.64
N ALA A 128 -2.25 8.51 -5.83
CA ALA A 128 -1.87 7.56 -4.80
C ALA A 128 -0.42 7.72 -4.36
N CYS A 129 0.53 7.87 -5.30
CA CYS A 129 1.93 8.14 -4.97
C CYS A 129 2.10 9.45 -4.19
N HIS A 130 1.35 10.51 -4.52
CA HIS A 130 1.35 11.75 -3.75
C HIS A 130 0.89 11.51 -2.30
N ASP A 131 -0.24 10.81 -2.14
CA ASP A 131 -0.82 10.55 -0.82
C ASP A 131 0.03 9.61 0.02
N ILE A 132 0.64 8.59 -0.58
CA ILE A 132 1.60 7.68 0.06
C ILE A 132 2.81 8.47 0.58
N ASN A 133 3.42 9.30 -0.28
CA ASN A 133 4.61 10.08 0.10
C ASN A 133 4.33 11.14 1.18
N SER A 134 3.07 11.50 1.39
CA SER A 134 2.65 12.43 2.44
C SER A 134 2.53 11.76 3.82
N VAL A 135 2.50 10.42 3.89
CA VAL A 135 2.43 9.71 5.17
C VAL A 135 3.69 9.96 5.98
N ALA A 136 3.53 10.31 7.25
CA ALA A 136 4.62 10.59 8.17
C ALA A 136 4.40 9.86 9.49
N ILE A 137 5.49 9.53 10.18
CA ILE A 137 5.44 9.03 11.55
C ILE A 137 4.91 10.15 12.43
N VAL A 138 3.79 9.92 13.10
CA VAL A 138 3.29 10.83 14.13
C VAL A 138 4.09 10.55 15.39
N THR A 139 4.99 11.47 15.75
CA THR A 139 5.84 11.32 16.94
C THR A 139 4.98 11.15 18.20
N PRO A 140 5.09 10.03 18.92
CA PRO A 140 4.41 9.85 20.19
C PRO A 140 4.80 10.96 21.15
N THR A 141 3.85 11.47 21.93
CA THR A 141 4.16 12.40 23.01
C THR A 141 5.04 11.70 24.03
N THR A 142 6.09 12.38 24.50
CA THR A 142 6.92 11.89 25.59
C THR A 142 6.03 11.64 26.80
N THR A 143 5.99 10.42 27.33
CA THR A 143 5.52 10.23 28.71
C THR A 143 6.44 11.08 29.57
N PRO A 144 5.96 12.10 30.29
CA PRO A 144 6.80 12.80 31.24
C PRO A 144 7.34 11.72 32.16
N THR A 145 8.66 11.60 32.20
CA THR A 145 9.34 10.74 33.17
C THR A 145 8.72 11.08 34.51
N ASP A 146 8.05 10.10 35.13
CA ASP A 146 7.67 10.21 36.54
C ASP A 146 8.95 10.61 37.25
N THR A 147 9.04 11.90 37.57
CA THR A 147 10.03 12.37 38.50
C THR A 147 9.58 11.75 39.79
N GLU A 148 10.25 10.67 40.18
CA GLU A 148 10.19 10.10 41.52
C GLU A 148 10.20 11.28 42.50
N ASN A 149 9.03 11.66 43.02
CA ASN A 149 8.96 12.51 44.20
C ASN A 149 9.08 11.56 45.38
N ASP A 150 10.28 11.01 45.50
CA ASP A 150 10.73 10.12 46.54
C ASP A 150 10.92 10.96 47.80
N ASN A 151 9.81 11.28 48.47
CA ASN A 151 9.84 12.06 49.69
C ASN A 151 8.74 11.62 50.66
N GLU A 152 8.83 10.38 51.13
CA GLU A 152 8.42 10.05 52.49
C GLU A 152 9.21 8.83 53.01
N LYS A 153 10.31 9.13 53.70
CA LYS A 153 10.93 8.17 54.62
C LYS A 153 10.14 8.13 55.92
N SER A 154 9.85 6.91 56.35
CA SER A 154 9.65 6.45 57.73
C SER A 154 8.36 6.86 58.45
N ASP A 155 7.51 5.89 58.77
CA ASP A 155 7.63 5.28 60.10
C ASP A 155 6.97 3.89 60.18
N THR A 156 7.76 2.93 60.66
CA THR A 156 7.33 1.62 61.13
C THR A 156 6.55 1.77 62.43
N GLY A 157 5.23 1.58 62.37
CA GLY A 157 4.35 1.57 63.54
C GLY A 157 3.62 0.23 63.65
N ASP A 158 4.26 -0.68 64.39
CA ASP A 158 3.68 -1.85 65.04
C ASP A 158 2.34 -1.52 65.74
N SER A 159 1.28 -2.31 65.51
CA SER A 159 0.33 -2.72 66.58
C SER A 159 -0.80 -3.63 66.05
N GLU A 160 -0.71 -4.88 66.52
CA GLU A 160 -1.79 -5.67 67.11
C GLU A 160 -3.01 -6.12 66.28
N THR A 161 -3.00 -7.44 66.09
CA THR A 161 -4.15 -8.34 65.97
C THR A 161 -5.33 -7.96 66.88
N SER A 162 -6.55 -8.03 66.36
CA SER A 162 -7.75 -8.33 67.16
C SER A 162 -8.83 -8.94 66.28
N ASP A 163 -9.00 -10.26 66.45
CA ASP A 163 -10.21 -11.01 66.16
C ASP A 163 -11.49 -10.26 66.55
N LYS A 164 -12.48 -10.23 65.66
CA LYS A 164 -13.87 -10.38 66.07
C LYS A 164 -14.76 -10.96 64.97
N SER A 165 -15.29 -12.14 65.28
CA SER A 165 -16.41 -12.80 64.60
C SER A 165 -17.75 -12.11 64.91
N SER A 166 -18.76 -12.42 64.08
CA SER A 166 -20.22 -12.19 64.23
C SER A 166 -20.66 -10.78 63.83
N ASP A 167 -21.48 -10.57 62.80
CA ASP A 167 -22.73 -11.26 62.43
C ASP A 167 -22.82 -11.58 60.92
#